data_AF-L2G193-F1
#
_entry.id   AF-L2G193-F1
#
_cell.length_a   1.000
_cell.length_b   1.000
_cell.length_c   1.000
_cell.angle_alpha   90.00
_cell.angle_beta   90.00
_cell.angle_gamma   90.00
#
_symmetry.space_group_name_H-M   'P 1'
#
loop_
_entity.id
_entity.type
_entity.pdbx_description
1 polymer ?
#
loop_
_entity_poly.entity_id
_entity_poly.type
_entity_poly.pdbx_seq_one_letter_code
_entity_poly.pdbx_strand_id
1 'polypeptide(L)'
;MELASDIIHDIIHPTAAFTDASRREISHNDNADSRQPLSADWDASQLNPKNRIDSLDPLPDPLWRIDGCTGLGTQFYVLPLFLKSITPMRIDAFIPEQSTQSQEVRQLLDLDVAFHTRDRTRVQQLNVAKHILRALQYWTKSLVEPESLFTSVPFGSRIVFKDLSLDIRAIQIEVAPTYYLERQLLSSAALSEMWGPSVEMPECVDISEVHVVEQIHDSVCLVRIRGTEWIFKTLTSYTKYLYHEMKLLLSAKPHPSIMSRPVHLVTKQCTFGSKVAVLGFTLEFHRYGTMRDIVPFLQASNTLTPAEQFKWATQITSGVVHYRETSGTFYPDLRLDNVVLSENRDAIMCDFEQRGVWCEFASPEVNAIEYIRILATDENMPDDAKDHYVELLKRLCPDFESLQDREEYTNPERGYNICWWGLSPQEQESSEVYMLGRVLWCLFEGAGAPQQASIWQSYRREAHIEFPDYLRTPPKLRALIDRCTRGRRATLNSRIVRKGSKMAFTNAENGDDQKDIKKAASAWWKKEISWAEDFLAMRERMKAEGGWKDNYFDRPSLRDVLEQLEKLQAEL
;
A
#
# COMPACT_ATOMS: atom_id res chain seq x y z
N MET A 1 11.53 -19.16 6.89
CA MET A 1 12.01 -17.88 7.47
C MET A 1 10.82 -17.12 8.05
N GLU A 2 10.94 -16.60 9.28
CA GLU A 2 9.88 -15.79 9.94
C GLU A 2 9.77 -14.40 9.31
N LEU A 3 8.59 -13.80 9.30
CA LEU A 3 8.37 -12.47 8.70
C LEU A 3 8.93 -11.34 9.59
N ALA A 4 9.81 -10.51 9.03
CA ALA A 4 10.35 -9.32 9.67
C ALA A 4 10.67 -8.24 8.61
N SER A 5 10.96 -7.01 9.03
CA SER A 5 11.22 -5.85 8.16
C SER A 5 12.39 -6.07 7.20
N ASP A 6 13.40 -6.84 7.60
CA ASP A 6 14.58 -7.19 6.79
C ASP A 6 14.24 -7.99 5.52
N ILE A 7 13.14 -8.74 5.51
CA ILE A 7 12.68 -9.50 4.33
C ILE A 7 12.42 -8.60 3.12
N ILE A 8 12.01 -7.36 3.37
CA ILE A 8 11.76 -6.39 2.31
C ILE A 8 13.03 -6.22 1.46
N HIS A 9 14.17 -5.99 2.11
CA HIS A 9 15.46 -5.82 1.41
C HIS A 9 16.10 -7.14 1.00
N ASP A 10 15.96 -8.19 1.81
CA ASP A 10 16.70 -9.44 1.63
C ASP A 10 16.02 -10.44 0.68
N ILE A 11 14.71 -10.25 0.41
CA ILE A 11 13.91 -11.19 -0.38
C ILE A 11 13.03 -10.47 -1.42
N ILE A 12 12.35 -9.41 -1.02
CA ILE A 12 11.24 -8.84 -1.82
C ILE A 12 11.70 -7.82 -2.85
N HIS A 13 12.72 -7.04 -2.56
CA HIS A 13 13.23 -6.03 -3.48
C HIS A 13 14.43 -6.53 -4.28
N PRO A 14 14.73 -5.90 -5.42
CA PRO A 14 15.94 -6.18 -6.21
C PRO A 14 17.24 -6.04 -5.43
N THR A 15 17.25 -5.30 -4.32
CA THR A 15 18.37 -5.24 -3.37
C THR A 15 18.82 -6.62 -2.88
N ALA A 16 17.93 -7.62 -2.86
CA ALA A 16 18.24 -9.00 -2.53
C ALA A 16 19.34 -9.62 -3.42
N ALA A 17 19.56 -9.11 -4.63
CA ALA A 17 20.66 -9.52 -5.50
C ALA A 17 22.04 -9.16 -4.93
N PHE A 18 22.10 -8.15 -4.05
CA PHE A 18 23.33 -7.59 -3.48
C PHE A 18 23.52 -7.95 -2.00
N THR A 19 22.53 -8.61 -1.39
CA THR A 19 22.67 -9.15 -0.03
C THR A 19 23.62 -10.35 -0.06
N ASP A 20 24.81 -10.16 0.48
CA ASP A 20 25.79 -11.23 0.61
C ASP A 20 25.35 -12.11 1.80
N ALA A 21 24.94 -13.36 1.53
CA ALA A 21 24.49 -14.30 2.56
C ALA A 21 25.54 -14.47 3.69
N SER A 22 26.82 -14.25 3.35
CA SER A 22 27.98 -14.34 4.22
C SER A 22 28.33 -13.07 5.02
N ARG A 23 27.81 -11.87 4.67
CA ARG A 23 28.20 -10.61 5.37
C ARG A 23 27.39 -10.31 6.63
N ARG A 24 26.21 -10.92 6.81
CA ARG A 24 25.38 -10.72 8.01
C ARG A 24 25.45 -11.85 9.05
N GLU A 25 26.17 -12.93 8.77
CA GLU A 25 26.54 -13.90 9.82
C GLU A 25 27.46 -13.29 10.90
N ILE A 26 27.97 -12.08 10.70
CA ILE A 26 28.85 -11.38 11.66
C ILE A 26 28.06 -10.54 12.69
N SER A 27 26.73 -10.48 12.62
CA SER A 27 25.91 -9.84 13.68
C SER A 27 24.77 -10.69 14.26
N HIS A 28 24.55 -11.90 13.74
CA HIS A 28 23.91 -12.93 14.56
C HIS A 28 24.97 -13.55 15.43
N ASN A 29 25.00 -13.14 16.70
CA ASN A 29 25.68 -13.87 17.75
C ASN A 29 25.00 -15.25 17.86
N ASP A 30 25.39 -16.18 16.98
CA ASP A 30 25.21 -17.62 17.16
C ASP A 30 26.15 -18.07 18.28
N ASN A 31 25.93 -17.53 19.49
CA ASN A 31 26.05 -18.34 20.68
C ASN A 31 24.77 -19.18 20.78
N ALA A 32 24.57 -20.05 19.77
CA ALA A 32 23.81 -21.26 19.96
C ALA A 32 24.65 -22.13 20.91
N ASP A 33 24.56 -21.78 22.18
CA ASP A 33 25.02 -22.56 23.31
C ASP A 33 24.48 -23.98 23.08
N SER A 34 25.39 -24.90 22.82
CA SER A 34 25.18 -26.33 22.98
C SER A 34 25.08 -26.62 24.49
N ARG A 35 24.11 -26.00 25.14
CA ARG A 35 23.69 -26.34 26.49
C ARG A 35 22.62 -27.41 26.34
N GLN A 36 22.97 -28.58 26.85
CA GLN A 36 22.02 -29.58 27.34
C GLN A 36 20.83 -28.87 28.02
N PRO A 37 19.60 -29.44 28.00
CA PRO A 37 18.43 -28.80 28.58
C PRO A 37 18.63 -28.63 30.09
N LEU A 38 19.21 -27.49 30.47
CA LEU A 38 19.20 -27.00 31.84
C LEU A 38 17.73 -26.73 32.14
N SER A 39 17.25 -27.32 33.22
CA SER A 39 15.90 -27.08 33.75
C SER A 39 15.57 -25.60 33.62
N ALA A 40 14.48 -25.26 32.93
CA ALA A 40 14.04 -23.88 32.79
C ALA A 40 13.98 -23.25 34.19
N ASP A 41 14.94 -22.37 34.47
CA ASP A 41 15.04 -21.67 35.74
C ASP A 41 13.70 -20.97 35.97
N TRP A 42 13.11 -21.11 37.15
CA TRP A 42 11.78 -20.54 37.44
C TRP A 42 11.74 -19.05 37.10
N ASP A 43 12.87 -18.36 37.24
CA ASP A 43 13.00 -16.95 36.90
C ASP A 43 12.90 -16.61 35.41
N ALA A 44 13.16 -17.55 34.50
CA ALA A 44 12.98 -17.39 33.06
C ALA A 44 11.70 -18.07 32.55
N SER A 45 10.96 -18.76 33.43
CA SER A 45 9.76 -19.50 33.03
C SER A 45 8.60 -18.55 32.69
N GLN A 46 7.87 -18.86 31.62
CA GLN A 46 6.53 -18.28 31.34
C GLN A 46 5.50 -18.65 32.41
N LEU A 47 5.77 -19.64 33.25
CA LEU A 47 4.93 -19.91 34.41
C LEU A 47 5.19 -18.95 35.57
N ASN A 48 6.27 -18.18 35.54
CA ASN A 48 6.53 -17.14 36.53
C ASN A 48 5.66 -15.92 36.23
N PRO A 49 4.81 -15.48 37.18
CA PRO A 49 3.94 -14.32 36.98
C PRO A 49 4.65 -13.07 36.48
N LYS A 50 5.93 -12.88 36.83
CA LYS A 50 6.72 -11.71 36.40
C LYS A 50 7.03 -11.67 34.90
N ASN A 51 6.96 -12.80 34.21
CA ASN A 51 7.26 -12.95 32.78
C ASN A 51 5.99 -13.13 31.93
N ARG A 52 4.81 -13.11 32.57
CA ARG A 52 3.52 -13.32 31.89
C ARG A 52 2.95 -12.00 31.43
N ILE A 53 2.22 -12.05 30.32
CA ILE A 53 1.29 -10.98 29.97
C ILE A 53 0.13 -11.03 30.97
N ASP A 54 -0.12 -9.90 31.66
CA ASP A 54 -1.15 -9.77 32.70
C ASP A 54 -2.52 -10.29 32.21
N SER A 55 -2.94 -9.88 31.00
CA SER A 55 -4.15 -10.39 30.35
C SER A 55 -4.15 -10.01 28.86
N LEU A 56 -4.81 -10.81 28.03
CA LEU A 56 -5.10 -10.53 26.62
C LEU A 56 -6.61 -10.57 26.31
N ASP A 57 -7.46 -10.54 27.33
CA ASP A 57 -8.91 -10.43 27.16
C ASP A 57 -9.32 -9.08 26.54
N PRO A 58 -10.54 -8.92 26.01
CA PRO A 58 -11.05 -7.60 25.67
C PRO A 58 -11.16 -6.69 26.91
N LEU A 59 -10.80 -5.41 26.76
CA LEU A 59 -11.06 -4.41 27.81
C LEU A 59 -12.57 -4.15 27.90
N PRO A 60 -13.18 -4.15 29.10
CA PRO A 60 -14.61 -3.89 29.25
C PRO A 60 -14.97 -2.44 28.88
N ASP A 61 -14.17 -1.47 29.34
CA ASP A 61 -14.35 -0.04 29.09
C ASP A 61 -13.07 0.55 28.46
N PRO A 62 -12.84 0.31 27.15
CA PRO A 62 -11.64 0.77 26.48
C PRO A 62 -11.66 2.29 26.29
N LEU A 63 -10.57 2.95 26.67
CA LEU A 63 -10.33 4.37 26.36
C LEU A 63 -9.82 4.56 24.92
N TRP A 64 -9.43 3.48 24.25
CA TRP A 64 -8.87 3.52 22.90
C TRP A 64 -9.46 2.42 22.02
N ARG A 65 -9.42 2.65 20.71
CA ARG A 65 -9.79 1.67 19.69
C ARG A 65 -8.70 1.59 18.63
N ILE A 66 -8.39 0.38 18.15
CA ILE A 66 -7.52 0.20 16.98
C ILE A 66 -8.39 -0.12 15.77
N ASP A 67 -8.25 0.65 14.69
CA ASP A 67 -9.01 0.44 13.45
C ASP A 67 -8.23 -0.27 12.34
N GLY A 68 -6.92 -0.43 12.49
CA GLY A 68 -6.10 -1.14 11.52
C GLY A 68 -4.61 -0.97 11.84
N CYS A 69 -3.77 -1.49 10.95
CA CYS A 69 -2.33 -1.29 11.04
C CYS A 69 -1.67 -1.19 9.65
N THR A 70 -0.50 -0.55 9.62
CA THR A 70 0.40 -0.41 8.46
C THR A 70 1.85 -0.45 8.95
N GLY A 71 2.80 -0.02 8.12
CA GLY A 71 4.22 -0.02 8.45
C GLY A 71 4.71 -1.43 8.74
N LEU A 72 4.21 -2.43 8.00
CA LEU A 72 4.51 -3.83 8.23
C LEU A 72 4.19 -4.28 9.66
N GLY A 73 3.09 -3.78 10.24
CA GLY A 73 2.64 -4.17 11.58
C GLY A 73 3.26 -3.37 12.73
N THR A 74 3.94 -2.25 12.45
CA THR A 74 4.55 -1.38 13.47
C THR A 74 3.78 -0.10 13.73
N GLN A 75 2.85 0.28 12.85
CA GLN A 75 2.00 1.47 12.99
C GLN A 75 0.54 1.03 13.14
N PHE A 76 -0.14 1.46 14.20
CA PHE A 76 -1.54 1.13 14.51
C PHE A 76 -2.40 2.39 14.55
N TYR A 77 -3.55 2.34 13.89
CA TYR A 77 -4.50 3.45 13.86
C TYR A 77 -5.31 3.48 15.16
N VAL A 78 -4.88 4.31 16.12
CA VAL A 78 -5.53 4.40 17.44
C VAL A 78 -6.49 5.59 17.49
N LEU A 79 -7.68 5.36 18.06
CA LEU A 79 -8.69 6.38 18.26
C LEU A 79 -9.06 6.53 19.74
N PRO A 80 -9.07 7.75 20.30
CA PRO A 80 -9.38 8.01 21.70
C PRO A 80 -10.90 7.99 21.96
N LEU A 81 -11.40 6.93 22.59
CA LEU A 81 -12.83 6.77 22.90
C LEU A 81 -13.29 7.64 24.08
N PHE A 82 -12.37 8.22 24.85
CA PHE A 82 -12.70 9.15 25.92
C PHE A 82 -13.06 10.56 25.43
N LEU A 83 -12.78 10.87 24.15
CA LEU A 83 -13.23 12.12 23.55
C LEU A 83 -14.69 12.01 23.13
N LYS A 84 -15.50 13.00 23.50
CA LYS A 84 -16.89 13.11 23.04
C LYS A 84 -17.00 13.24 21.51
N SER A 85 -15.99 13.87 20.91
CA SER A 85 -15.87 14.07 19.47
C SER A 85 -14.42 13.87 19.06
N ILE A 86 -14.18 12.95 18.15
CA ILE A 86 -12.84 12.56 17.72
C ILE A 86 -12.52 13.30 16.42
N THR A 87 -11.67 14.32 16.48
CA THR A 87 -11.16 14.98 15.28
C THR A 87 -10.12 14.09 14.58
N PRO A 88 -10.01 14.13 13.24
CA PRO A 88 -9.07 13.28 12.49
C PRO A 88 -7.64 13.81 12.60
N MET A 89 -7.07 13.86 13.80
CA MET A 89 -5.71 14.38 14.06
C MET A 89 -4.59 13.44 13.60
N ARG A 90 -4.93 12.20 13.21
CA ARG A 90 -4.00 11.16 12.75
C ARG A 90 -2.86 10.90 13.74
N ILE A 91 -3.22 10.75 15.02
CA ILE A 91 -2.27 10.40 16.09
C ILE A 91 -2.20 8.88 16.20
N ASP A 92 -1.31 8.28 15.42
CA ASP A 92 -1.14 6.82 15.36
C ASP A 92 -0.14 6.32 16.41
N ALA A 93 -0.27 5.05 16.81
CA ALA A 93 0.65 4.38 17.72
C ALA A 93 1.74 3.63 16.95
N PHE A 94 3.00 3.82 17.34
CA PHE A 94 4.18 3.22 16.73
C PHE A 94 4.87 2.32 17.74
N ILE A 95 5.09 1.07 17.37
CA ILE A 95 5.82 0.08 18.15
C ILE A 95 7.19 -0.22 17.53
N PRO A 96 8.17 -0.71 18.32
CA PRO A 96 9.44 -1.19 17.80
C PRO A 96 9.27 -2.27 16.72
N GLU A 97 10.21 -2.32 15.79
CA GLU A 97 10.21 -3.33 14.71
C GLU A 97 10.31 -4.75 15.27
N GLN A 98 9.65 -5.70 14.61
CA GLN A 98 9.62 -7.10 15.01
C GLN A 98 11.02 -7.73 15.08
N SER A 99 11.91 -7.32 14.19
CA SER A 99 13.31 -7.76 14.11
C SER A 99 14.12 -7.41 15.37
N THR A 100 13.69 -6.40 16.12
CA THR A 100 14.36 -5.96 17.36
C THR A 100 13.85 -6.67 18.61
N GLN A 101 12.80 -7.48 18.48
CA GLN A 101 12.13 -8.14 19.60
C GLN A 101 12.60 -9.59 19.77
N SER A 102 12.54 -10.11 21.00
CA SER A 102 12.81 -11.53 21.25
C SER A 102 11.78 -12.41 20.57
N GLN A 103 12.16 -13.65 20.23
CA GLN A 103 11.25 -14.63 19.62
C GLN A 103 10.00 -14.85 20.47
N GLU A 104 10.15 -14.85 21.78
CA GLU A 104 9.06 -15.00 22.74
C GLU A 104 8.04 -13.85 22.64
N VAL A 105 8.49 -12.59 22.64
CA VAL A 105 7.60 -11.42 22.49
C VAL A 105 6.88 -11.48 21.14
N ARG A 106 7.59 -11.83 20.07
CA ARG A 106 7.01 -11.95 18.73
C ARG A 106 5.89 -12.97 18.66
N GLN A 107 6.09 -14.15 19.27
CA GLN A 107 5.10 -15.23 19.30
C GLN A 107 3.91 -14.89 20.19
N LEU A 108 4.14 -14.39 21.41
CA LEU A 108 3.06 -14.10 22.36
C LEU A 108 2.17 -12.95 21.87
N LEU A 109 2.73 -11.97 21.16
CA LEU A 109 2.00 -10.80 20.67
C LEU A 109 1.54 -10.91 19.21
N ASP A 110 1.72 -12.05 18.54
CA ASP A 110 1.36 -12.24 17.12
C ASP A 110 2.01 -11.20 16.17
N LEU A 111 3.26 -10.77 16.45
CA LEU A 111 3.91 -9.69 15.69
C LEU A 111 4.12 -10.05 14.21
N ASP A 112 4.39 -11.33 13.92
CA ASP A 112 4.56 -11.83 12.56
C ASP A 112 3.23 -11.87 11.78
N VAL A 113 2.09 -11.97 12.49
CA VAL A 113 0.74 -11.91 11.90
C VAL A 113 0.35 -10.45 11.62
N ALA A 114 0.71 -9.53 12.53
CA ALA A 114 0.53 -8.10 12.33
C ALA A 114 1.27 -7.59 11.09
N PHE A 115 2.39 -8.23 10.72
CA PHE A 115 3.18 -7.89 9.53
C PHE A 115 2.36 -7.82 8.25
N HIS A 116 1.44 -8.77 8.02
CA HIS A 116 0.67 -8.90 6.78
C HIS A 116 -0.83 -8.66 6.94
N THR A 117 -1.32 -8.43 8.15
CA THR A 117 -2.74 -8.15 8.42
C THR A 117 -2.95 -6.64 8.35
N ARG A 118 -4.08 -6.18 7.76
CA ARG A 118 -4.36 -4.75 7.59
C ARG A 118 -5.76 -4.35 8.05
N ASP A 119 -6.76 -5.21 7.86
CA ASP A 119 -8.14 -4.84 8.14
C ASP A 119 -8.50 -4.92 9.62
N ARG A 120 -9.31 -3.95 10.05
CA ARG A 120 -9.80 -3.73 11.41
C ARG A 120 -10.13 -5.00 12.18
N THR A 121 -11.03 -5.82 11.64
CA THR A 121 -11.60 -6.97 12.36
C THR A 121 -10.52 -7.97 12.73
N ARG A 122 -9.59 -8.27 11.80
CA ARG A 122 -8.49 -9.20 12.07
C ARG A 122 -7.42 -8.55 12.96
N VAL A 123 -7.08 -7.28 12.72
CA VAL A 123 -6.08 -6.56 13.54
C VAL A 123 -6.50 -6.51 15.02
N GLN A 124 -7.77 -6.21 15.30
CA GLN A 124 -8.30 -6.15 16.67
C GLN A 124 -8.24 -7.49 17.43
N GLN A 125 -8.16 -8.61 16.71
CA GLN A 125 -8.08 -9.94 17.31
C GLN A 125 -6.63 -10.32 17.70
N LEU A 126 -5.63 -9.62 17.16
CA LEU A 126 -4.21 -9.89 17.44
C LEU A 126 -3.85 -9.52 18.88
N ASN A 127 -2.96 -10.31 19.48
CA ASN A 127 -2.52 -10.06 20.85
C ASN A 127 -1.76 -8.74 20.99
N VAL A 128 -0.95 -8.33 20.00
CA VAL A 128 -0.29 -7.01 19.99
C VAL A 128 -1.30 -5.86 20.07
N ALA A 129 -2.42 -5.93 19.36
CA ALA A 129 -3.43 -4.88 19.40
C ALA A 129 -4.05 -4.77 20.80
N LYS A 130 -4.38 -5.91 21.42
CA LYS A 130 -4.93 -5.96 22.78
C LYS A 130 -3.91 -5.50 23.83
N HIS A 131 -2.62 -5.75 23.60
CA HIS A 131 -1.52 -5.30 24.45
C HIS A 131 -1.31 -3.79 24.36
N ILE A 132 -1.28 -3.24 23.14
CA ILE A 132 -1.22 -1.79 22.88
C ILE A 132 -2.40 -1.08 23.57
N LEU A 133 -3.64 -1.58 23.39
CA LEU A 133 -4.81 -0.96 24.00
C LEU A 133 -4.73 -0.91 25.53
N ARG A 134 -4.19 -1.96 26.18
CA ARG A 134 -3.96 -1.98 27.63
C ARG A 134 -2.88 -1.01 28.07
N ALA A 135 -1.76 -0.96 27.34
CA ALA A 135 -0.68 -0.03 27.63
C ALA A 135 -1.16 1.42 27.50
N LEU A 136 -1.90 1.74 26.43
CA LEU A 136 -2.54 3.04 26.26
C LEU A 136 -3.57 3.32 27.36
N GLN A 137 -4.37 2.34 27.77
CA GLN A 137 -5.31 2.48 28.89
C GLN A 137 -4.59 2.88 30.19
N TYR A 138 -3.48 2.22 30.50
CA TYR A 138 -2.67 2.50 31.68
C TYR A 138 -2.02 3.89 31.58
N TRP A 139 -1.40 4.18 30.45
CA TRP A 139 -0.75 5.46 30.17
C TRP A 139 -1.72 6.64 30.25
N THR A 140 -2.88 6.55 29.60
CA THR A 140 -3.90 7.61 29.61
C THR A 140 -4.41 7.90 31.02
N LYS A 141 -4.58 6.87 31.86
CA LYS A 141 -4.98 7.07 33.27
C LYS A 141 -3.93 7.76 34.13
N SER A 142 -2.67 7.79 33.69
CA SER A 142 -1.58 8.50 34.37
C SER A 142 -1.48 9.98 33.96
N LEU A 143 -2.18 10.38 32.90
CA LEU A 143 -2.21 11.77 32.43
C LEU A 143 -3.22 12.59 33.24
N VAL A 144 -2.88 13.84 33.53
CA VAL A 144 -3.75 14.76 34.28
C VAL A 144 -4.95 15.21 33.42
N GLU A 145 -4.70 15.57 32.16
CA GLU A 145 -5.70 16.03 31.19
C GLU A 145 -5.43 15.39 29.83
N PRO A 146 -5.79 14.10 29.63
CA PRO A 146 -5.49 13.38 28.40
C PRO A 146 -6.11 14.01 27.15
N GLU A 147 -7.22 14.75 27.30
CA GLU A 147 -7.90 15.45 26.20
C GLU A 147 -7.04 16.60 25.64
N SER A 148 -6.25 17.27 26.48
CA SER A 148 -5.39 18.39 26.08
C SER A 148 -4.35 18.01 25.03
N LEU A 149 -3.96 16.73 24.98
CA LEU A 149 -3.04 16.19 23.98
C LEU A 149 -3.56 16.44 22.56
N PHE A 150 -4.85 16.20 22.32
CA PHE A 150 -5.44 16.26 20.98
C PHE A 150 -5.65 17.69 20.46
N THR A 151 -5.57 18.68 21.35
CA THR A 151 -5.66 20.10 21.01
C THR A 151 -4.30 20.80 20.96
N SER A 152 -3.26 20.22 21.58
CA SER A 152 -1.95 20.87 21.74
C SER A 152 -0.90 20.43 20.72
N VAL A 153 -1.03 19.23 20.14
CA VAL A 153 -0.02 18.68 19.24
C VAL A 153 -0.31 18.97 17.76
N PRO A 154 0.72 19.03 16.91
CA PRO A 154 0.56 19.11 15.46
C PRO A 154 -0.24 17.93 14.90
N PHE A 155 -0.92 18.15 13.78
CA PHE A 155 -1.50 17.08 12.98
C PHE A 155 -0.44 16.01 12.61
N GLY A 156 -0.80 14.73 12.68
CA GLY A 156 0.09 13.61 12.36
C GLY A 156 1.16 13.32 13.42
N SER A 157 1.01 13.84 14.64
CA SER A 157 1.89 13.50 15.78
C SER A 157 1.82 12.00 16.11
N ARG A 158 2.85 11.45 16.76
CA ARG A 158 2.99 10.00 16.95
C ARG A 158 2.98 9.64 18.44
N ILE A 159 2.28 8.57 18.81
CA ILE A 159 2.45 7.92 20.11
C ILE A 159 3.49 6.82 19.94
N VAL A 160 4.65 6.95 20.56
CA VAL A 160 5.81 6.06 20.35
C VAL A 160 6.01 5.18 21.57
N PHE A 161 5.98 3.87 21.35
CA PHE A 161 6.38 2.85 22.32
C PHE A 161 7.88 2.64 22.16
N LYS A 162 8.65 2.85 23.24
CA LYS A 162 10.11 2.62 23.22
C LYS A 162 10.49 1.14 23.25
N ASP A 163 9.63 0.33 23.83
CA ASP A 163 9.79 -1.11 24.03
C ASP A 163 8.43 -1.82 23.98
N LEU A 164 8.45 -3.15 23.90
CA LEU A 164 7.27 -4.01 24.01
C LEU A 164 7.43 -5.00 25.17
N SER A 165 7.71 -4.49 26.37
CA SER A 165 7.67 -5.31 27.58
C SER A 165 6.34 -6.05 27.71
N LEU A 166 6.39 -7.30 28.20
CA LEU A 166 5.19 -8.08 28.51
C LEU A 166 4.43 -7.52 29.72
N ASP A 167 5.12 -6.79 30.61
CA ASP A 167 4.49 -5.98 31.65
C ASP A 167 4.20 -4.57 31.10
N ILE A 168 2.92 -4.26 30.93
CA ILE A 168 2.45 -2.96 30.42
C ILE A 168 2.89 -1.77 31.28
N ARG A 169 3.21 -1.98 32.56
CA ARG A 169 3.62 -0.90 33.49
C ARG A 169 5.08 -0.50 33.27
N ALA A 170 5.86 -1.38 32.66
CA ALA A 170 7.25 -1.13 32.31
C ALA A 170 7.40 -0.47 30.94
N ILE A 171 6.37 -0.52 30.10
CA ILE A 171 6.39 0.08 28.75
C ILE A 171 6.50 1.60 28.85
N GLN A 172 7.49 2.16 28.17
CA GLN A 172 7.64 3.61 28.04
C GLN A 172 6.92 4.13 26.80
N ILE A 173 5.98 5.06 27.01
CA ILE A 173 5.20 5.71 25.95
C ILE A 173 5.51 7.21 25.96
N GLU A 174 5.89 7.73 24.81
CA GLU A 174 6.07 9.17 24.58
C GLU A 174 5.23 9.67 23.41
N VAL A 175 5.06 10.99 23.31
CA VAL A 175 4.45 11.63 22.15
C VAL A 175 5.54 12.38 21.39
N ALA A 176 5.70 12.06 20.11
CA ALA A 176 6.60 12.76 19.20
C ALA A 176 5.80 13.74 18.31
N PRO A 177 5.95 15.07 18.50
CA PRO A 177 5.26 16.06 17.69
C PRO A 177 5.80 16.13 16.25
N THR A 178 4.90 16.18 15.26
CA THR A 178 5.26 16.18 13.83
C THR A 178 5.21 17.61 13.25
N TYR A 179 5.95 18.56 13.83
CA TYR A 179 5.94 19.97 13.38
C TYR A 179 6.40 20.14 11.91
N TYR A 180 7.29 19.26 11.43
CA TYR A 180 7.81 19.33 10.06
C TYR A 180 6.69 19.12 9.02
N LEU A 181 5.68 18.29 9.33
CA LEU A 181 4.56 18.01 8.44
C LEU A 181 3.72 19.26 8.24
N GLU A 182 3.28 19.90 9.33
CA GLU A 182 2.50 21.15 9.25
C GLU A 182 3.26 22.26 8.51
N ARG A 183 4.61 22.29 8.60
CA ARG A 183 5.43 23.24 7.85
C ARG A 183 5.32 23.03 6.33
N GLN A 184 5.26 21.79 5.87
CA GLN A 184 5.19 21.44 4.44
C GLN A 184 3.80 21.60 3.82
N LEU A 185 2.73 21.52 4.63
CA LEU A 185 1.37 21.64 4.13
C LEU A 185 1.08 23.03 3.54
N LEU A 186 0.24 23.08 2.50
CA LEU A 186 -0.09 24.30 1.77
C LEU A 186 -1.46 24.82 2.20
N SER A 187 -1.66 26.14 2.07
CA SER A 187 -2.99 26.74 2.25
C SER A 187 -3.83 26.57 0.98
N SER A 188 -5.15 26.70 1.09
CA SER A 188 -6.04 26.68 -0.07
C SER A 188 -5.68 27.78 -1.09
N ALA A 189 -5.24 28.94 -0.62
CA ALA A 189 -4.81 30.04 -1.49
C ALA A 189 -3.54 29.69 -2.28
N ALA A 190 -2.53 29.11 -1.62
CA ALA A 190 -1.30 28.70 -2.29
C ALA A 190 -1.56 27.62 -3.35
N LEU A 191 -2.43 26.65 -3.05
CA LEU A 191 -2.83 25.62 -4.03
C LEU A 191 -3.59 26.23 -5.22
N SER A 192 -4.52 27.14 -4.97
CA SER A 192 -5.27 27.84 -6.01
C SER A 192 -4.36 28.65 -6.93
N GLU A 193 -3.35 29.34 -6.37
CA GLU A 193 -2.34 30.06 -7.13
C GLU A 193 -1.49 29.12 -7.99
N MET A 194 -1.04 28.00 -7.43
CA MET A 194 -0.22 27.00 -8.15
C MET A 194 -0.97 26.33 -9.30
N TRP A 195 -2.28 26.08 -9.16
CA TRP A 195 -3.08 25.36 -10.15
C TRP A 195 -3.73 26.25 -11.20
N GLY A 196 -3.89 27.54 -10.88
CA GLY A 196 -4.51 28.51 -11.77
C GLY A 196 -6.04 28.49 -11.73
N PRO A 197 -6.67 29.45 -12.43
CA PRO A 197 -8.10 29.75 -12.28
C PRO A 197 -9.04 28.70 -12.91
N SER A 198 -8.50 27.74 -13.68
CA SER A 198 -9.30 26.66 -14.27
C SER A 198 -9.68 25.57 -13.27
N VAL A 199 -9.03 25.54 -12.10
CA VAL A 199 -9.31 24.57 -11.03
C VAL A 199 -10.20 25.23 -9.98
N GLU A 200 -11.44 24.79 -9.92
CA GLU A 200 -12.41 25.25 -8.92
C GLU A 200 -12.12 24.63 -7.55
N MET A 201 -11.88 25.47 -6.54
CA MET A 201 -11.55 25.02 -5.19
C MET A 201 -12.81 24.71 -4.37
N PRO A 202 -12.89 23.55 -3.70
CA PRO A 202 -14.02 23.23 -2.82
C PRO A 202 -14.10 24.11 -1.55
N GLU A 203 -15.22 24.03 -0.84
CA GLU A 203 -15.39 24.69 0.48
C GLU A 203 -14.33 24.20 1.47
N CYS A 204 -13.75 25.12 2.24
CA CYS A 204 -12.87 24.78 3.35
C CYS A 204 -13.70 24.54 4.63
N VAL A 205 -13.47 23.40 5.28
CA VAL A 205 -14.08 23.01 6.56
C VAL A 205 -12.98 22.89 7.60
N ASP A 206 -13.16 23.49 8.77
CA ASP A 206 -12.19 23.35 9.86
C ASP A 206 -12.20 21.92 10.41
N ILE A 207 -11.02 21.39 10.74
CA ILE A 207 -10.86 20.03 11.27
C ILE A 207 -11.72 19.77 12.52
N SER A 208 -12.05 20.81 13.31
CA SER A 208 -12.92 20.69 14.48
C SER A 208 -14.37 20.34 14.14
N GLU A 209 -14.83 20.61 12.92
CA GLU A 209 -16.15 20.22 12.40
C GLU A 209 -16.16 18.78 11.84
N VAL A 210 -14.99 18.14 11.72
CA VAL A 210 -14.84 16.81 11.14
C VAL A 210 -14.69 15.77 12.24
N HIS A 211 -15.51 14.72 12.19
CA HIS A 211 -15.55 13.70 13.24
C HIS A 211 -15.25 12.31 12.68
N VAL A 212 -14.23 11.65 13.21
CA VAL A 212 -13.83 10.30 12.78
C VAL A 212 -14.89 9.28 13.19
N VAL A 213 -15.34 8.51 12.20
CA VAL A 213 -16.14 7.29 12.40
C VAL A 213 -15.22 6.08 12.44
N GLU A 214 -14.28 5.98 11.49
CA GLU A 214 -13.32 4.87 11.35
C GLU A 214 -12.07 5.26 10.55
N GLN A 215 -10.89 4.76 10.93
CA GLN A 215 -9.69 4.80 10.07
C GLN A 215 -9.63 3.54 9.21
N ILE A 216 -10.02 3.63 7.92
CA ILE A 216 -10.13 2.47 7.02
C ILE A 216 -8.76 2.02 6.50
N HIS A 217 -7.88 2.98 6.19
CA HIS A 217 -6.57 2.74 5.59
C HIS A 217 -5.56 3.81 6.04
N ASP A 218 -4.29 3.69 5.66
CA ASP A 218 -3.23 4.64 6.04
C ASP A 218 -3.49 6.09 5.56
N SER A 219 -4.31 6.24 4.52
CA SER A 219 -4.65 7.52 3.92
C SER A 219 -6.14 7.85 3.95
N VAL A 220 -6.98 6.93 4.43
CA VAL A 220 -8.45 6.99 4.27
C VAL A 220 -9.16 6.86 5.61
N CYS A 221 -9.95 7.87 5.95
CA CYS A 221 -10.80 7.89 7.14
C CYS A 221 -12.27 8.00 6.71
N LEU A 222 -13.17 7.20 7.29
CA LEU A 222 -14.59 7.52 7.27
C LEU A 222 -14.83 8.60 8.33
N VAL A 223 -15.37 9.73 7.89
CA VAL A 223 -15.67 10.87 8.77
C VAL A 223 -17.12 11.29 8.63
N ARG A 224 -17.62 12.03 9.61
CA ARG A 224 -18.92 12.69 9.58
C ARG A 224 -18.73 14.20 9.63
N ILE A 225 -19.38 14.90 8.71
CA ILE A 225 -19.43 16.37 8.64
C ILE A 225 -20.91 16.75 8.55
N ARG A 226 -21.38 17.55 9.51
CA ARG A 226 -22.78 18.04 9.57
C ARG A 226 -23.84 16.92 9.41
N GLY A 227 -23.55 15.72 9.93
CA GLY A 227 -24.44 14.56 9.89
C GLY A 227 -24.25 13.61 8.70
N THR A 228 -23.52 14.03 7.66
CA THR A 228 -23.26 13.23 6.45
C THR A 228 -21.91 12.53 6.54
N GLU A 229 -21.85 11.28 6.08
CA GLU A 229 -20.63 10.49 6.04
C GLU A 229 -19.84 10.73 4.75
N TRP A 230 -18.53 10.91 4.90
CA TRP A 230 -17.60 11.20 3.82
C TRP A 230 -16.33 10.39 3.99
N ILE A 231 -15.65 10.12 2.88
CA ILE A 231 -14.27 9.67 2.92
C ILE A 231 -13.35 10.89 3.05
N PHE A 232 -12.62 11.01 4.15
CA PHE A 232 -11.54 11.97 4.30
C PHE A 232 -10.21 11.33 3.91
N LYS A 233 -9.61 11.81 2.82
CA LYS A 233 -8.29 11.38 2.38
C LYS A 233 -7.22 12.34 2.90
N THR A 234 -6.22 11.80 3.59
CA THR A 234 -5.16 12.58 4.24
C THR A 234 -3.91 11.73 4.47
N LEU A 235 -2.73 12.34 4.50
CA LEU A 235 -1.45 11.65 4.68
C LEU A 235 -0.61 12.32 5.78
N THR A 236 0.12 11.50 6.54
CA THR A 236 1.09 11.95 7.55
C THR A 236 2.53 11.95 7.04
N SER A 237 2.76 11.57 5.78
CA SER A 237 4.04 11.59 5.07
C SER A 237 3.81 11.72 3.56
N TYR A 238 4.79 12.23 2.82
CA TYR A 238 4.71 12.39 1.35
C TYR A 238 3.44 13.11 0.84
N THR A 239 3.08 14.23 1.47
CA THR A 239 1.85 14.99 1.19
C THR A 239 1.75 15.51 -0.25
N LYS A 240 2.88 15.57 -0.98
CA LYS A 240 2.91 15.86 -2.42
C LYS A 240 1.97 14.97 -3.26
N TYR A 241 1.84 13.69 -2.92
CA TYR A 241 0.97 12.77 -3.66
C TYR A 241 -0.51 13.09 -3.44
N LEU A 242 -0.87 13.45 -2.21
CA LEU A 242 -2.24 13.86 -1.85
C LEU A 242 -2.67 15.12 -2.61
N TYR A 243 -1.81 16.15 -2.64
CA TYR A 243 -2.12 17.37 -3.40
C TYR A 243 -2.15 17.13 -4.91
N HIS A 244 -1.30 16.24 -5.41
CA HIS A 244 -1.32 15.88 -6.83
C HIS A 244 -2.63 15.18 -7.21
N GLU A 245 -3.08 14.19 -6.43
CA GLU A 245 -4.36 13.53 -6.64
C GLU A 245 -5.53 14.52 -6.56
N MET A 246 -5.52 15.40 -5.56
CA MET A 246 -6.55 16.43 -5.41
C MET A 246 -6.66 17.30 -6.67
N LYS A 247 -5.51 17.75 -7.21
CA LYS A 247 -5.47 18.48 -8.49
C LYS A 247 -6.07 17.66 -9.62
N LEU A 248 -5.66 16.40 -9.76
CA LEU A 248 -6.13 15.51 -10.83
C LEU A 248 -7.65 15.34 -10.78
N LEU A 249 -8.23 15.07 -9.61
CA LEU A 249 -9.66 14.90 -9.45
C LEU A 249 -10.45 16.20 -9.68
N LEU A 250 -9.95 17.34 -9.19
CA LEU A 250 -10.59 18.65 -9.45
C LEU A 250 -10.54 19.01 -10.95
N SER A 251 -9.49 18.60 -11.65
CA SER A 251 -9.30 18.89 -13.08
C SER A 251 -9.98 17.88 -14.00
N ALA A 252 -10.34 16.69 -13.49
CA ALA A 252 -10.93 15.61 -14.27
C ALA A 252 -12.32 16.00 -14.81
N LYS A 253 -12.58 15.58 -16.07
CA LYS A 253 -13.94 15.62 -16.61
C LYS A 253 -14.77 14.53 -15.94
N PRO A 254 -16.01 14.83 -15.49
CA PRO A 254 -16.85 13.83 -14.83
C PRO A 254 -17.09 12.59 -15.69
N HIS A 255 -17.10 11.42 -15.04
CA HIS A 255 -17.46 10.15 -15.64
C HIS A 255 -18.12 9.24 -14.59
N PRO A 256 -19.18 8.48 -14.91
CA PRO A 256 -19.90 7.66 -13.94
C PRO A 256 -19.05 6.59 -13.23
N SER A 257 -17.95 6.17 -13.84
CA SER A 257 -17.02 5.16 -13.30
C SER A 257 -15.74 5.74 -12.70
N ILE A 258 -15.68 7.06 -12.51
CA ILE A 258 -14.57 7.75 -11.85
C ILE A 258 -15.11 8.43 -10.60
N MET A 259 -14.35 8.39 -9.51
CA MET A 259 -14.67 9.07 -8.27
C MET A 259 -15.06 10.53 -8.51
N SER A 260 -16.12 10.98 -7.85
CA SER A 260 -16.59 12.35 -7.94
C SER A 260 -15.52 13.34 -7.47
N ARG A 261 -15.68 14.60 -7.87
CA ARG A 261 -14.80 15.68 -7.42
C ARG A 261 -14.79 15.78 -5.88
N PRO A 262 -13.65 16.20 -5.28
CA PRO A 262 -13.59 16.54 -3.88
C PRO A 262 -14.66 17.56 -3.47
N VAL A 263 -15.32 17.30 -2.34
CA VAL A 263 -16.46 18.13 -1.86
C VAL A 263 -16.02 19.20 -0.87
N HIS A 264 -15.06 18.89 -0.01
CA HIS A 264 -14.50 19.82 0.97
C HIS A 264 -12.99 19.68 1.06
N LEU A 265 -12.31 20.79 1.35
CA LEU A 265 -10.94 20.82 1.85
C LEU A 265 -10.97 20.87 3.36
N VAL A 266 -10.35 19.90 4.02
CA VAL A 266 -10.25 19.93 5.50
C VAL A 266 -9.03 20.75 5.87
N THR A 267 -9.24 21.78 6.67
CA THR A 267 -8.18 22.72 7.06
C THR A 267 -7.93 22.73 8.56
N LYS A 268 -6.72 23.07 8.96
CA LYS A 268 -6.35 23.29 10.36
C LYS A 268 -5.45 24.50 10.48
N GLN A 269 -5.67 25.31 11.51
CA GLN A 269 -4.69 26.28 11.94
C GLN A 269 -3.47 25.55 12.52
N CYS A 270 -2.33 25.67 11.84
CA CYS A 270 -1.06 25.08 12.27
C CYS A 270 -0.67 25.64 13.64
N THR A 271 -0.08 24.78 14.46
CA THR A 271 0.38 25.14 15.81
C THR A 271 1.56 26.14 15.72
N PHE A 272 2.26 26.17 14.59
CA PHE A 272 3.35 27.10 14.31
C PHE A 272 3.02 28.05 13.15
N GLY A 273 3.23 29.36 13.34
CA GLY A 273 3.20 30.36 12.28
C GLY A 273 1.81 30.82 11.78
N SER A 274 0.73 30.48 12.51
CA SER A 274 -0.66 30.90 12.22
C SER A 274 -1.21 30.53 10.82
N LYS A 275 -0.49 29.72 10.05
CA LYS A 275 -0.91 29.24 8.73
C LYS A 275 -2.15 28.36 8.87
N VAL A 276 -3.18 28.59 8.07
CA VAL A 276 -4.29 27.64 7.90
C VAL A 276 -3.94 26.72 6.73
N ALA A 277 -3.60 25.48 7.04
CA ALA A 277 -3.13 24.50 6.06
C ALA A 277 -4.24 23.52 5.70
N VAL A 278 -4.23 23.08 4.45
CA VAL A 278 -5.08 21.99 3.96
C VAL A 278 -4.46 20.67 4.41
N LEU A 279 -5.18 19.90 5.20
CA LEU A 279 -4.76 18.58 5.67
C LEU A 279 -5.10 17.47 4.67
N GLY A 280 -6.09 17.73 3.81
CA GLY A 280 -6.59 16.79 2.83
C GLY A 280 -7.97 17.19 2.33
N PHE A 281 -8.69 16.25 1.76
CA PHE A 281 -9.97 16.51 1.10
C PHE A 281 -10.97 15.38 1.31
N THR A 282 -12.24 15.68 1.09
CA THR A 282 -13.32 14.70 1.24
C THR A 282 -13.89 14.24 -0.10
N LEU A 283 -14.25 12.97 -0.16
CA LEU A 283 -14.85 12.28 -1.31
C LEU A 283 -16.15 11.58 -0.87
N GLU A 284 -17.00 11.26 -1.86
CA GLU A 284 -18.21 10.48 -1.64
C GLU A 284 -17.89 9.14 -0.96
N PHE A 285 -18.72 8.76 0.02
CA PHE A 285 -18.61 7.47 0.68
C PHE A 285 -19.43 6.40 -0.03
N HIS A 286 -18.74 5.36 -0.51
CA HIS A 286 -19.34 4.19 -1.13
C HIS A 286 -19.37 2.99 -0.15
N ARG A 287 -20.54 2.73 0.44
CA ARG A 287 -20.71 1.82 1.58
C ARG A 287 -20.28 0.36 1.36
N TYR A 288 -20.26 -0.11 0.11
CA TYR A 288 -19.89 -1.50 -0.16
C TYR A 288 -18.38 -1.74 -0.06
N GLY A 289 -17.57 -0.68 -0.10
CA GLY A 289 -16.12 -0.78 -0.07
C GLY A 289 -15.52 -1.23 -1.41
N THR A 290 -14.33 -1.83 -1.34
CA THR A 290 -13.51 -2.14 -2.52
C THR A 290 -13.91 -3.46 -3.18
N MET A 291 -13.78 -3.53 -4.50
CA MET A 291 -14.05 -4.73 -5.29
C MET A 291 -13.14 -5.89 -4.88
N ARG A 292 -11.93 -5.61 -4.39
CA ARG A 292 -11.01 -6.62 -3.84
C ARG A 292 -11.69 -7.54 -2.83
N ASP A 293 -12.52 -6.98 -1.94
CA ASP A 293 -13.20 -7.76 -0.92
C ASP A 293 -14.54 -8.31 -1.41
N ILE A 294 -15.23 -7.57 -2.29
CA ILE A 294 -16.57 -7.90 -2.79
C ILE A 294 -16.54 -9.05 -3.81
N VAL A 295 -15.60 -9.04 -4.75
CA VAL A 295 -15.54 -10.03 -5.85
C VAL A 295 -15.33 -11.45 -5.29
N PRO A 296 -14.31 -11.72 -4.45
CA PRO A 296 -14.19 -13.00 -3.74
C PRO A 296 -15.38 -13.29 -2.84
N PHE A 297 -16.01 -12.25 -2.28
CA PHE A 297 -17.16 -12.44 -1.41
C PHE A 297 -18.34 -13.08 -2.15
N LEU A 298 -18.73 -12.46 -3.26
CA LEU A 298 -19.82 -12.92 -4.12
C LEU A 298 -19.46 -14.24 -4.77
N GLN A 299 -18.19 -14.45 -5.11
CA GLN A 299 -17.75 -15.72 -5.66
C GLN A 299 -17.92 -16.87 -4.66
N ALA A 300 -17.44 -16.72 -3.43
CA ALA A 300 -17.58 -17.76 -2.41
C ALA A 300 -19.06 -18.00 -2.03
N SER A 301 -19.92 -17.00 -2.22
CA SER A 301 -21.36 -17.09 -1.97
C SER A 301 -22.15 -17.61 -3.17
N ASN A 302 -21.50 -17.91 -4.30
CA ASN A 302 -22.11 -18.28 -5.58
C ASN A 302 -23.16 -17.27 -6.09
N THR A 303 -22.95 -15.99 -5.81
CA THR A 303 -23.83 -14.89 -6.25
C THR A 303 -23.17 -13.97 -7.28
N LEU A 304 -21.92 -14.20 -7.64
CA LEU A 304 -21.23 -13.44 -8.69
C LEU A 304 -21.74 -13.87 -10.07
N THR A 305 -22.45 -12.99 -10.77
CA THR A 305 -23.05 -13.31 -12.07
C THR A 305 -22.17 -12.84 -13.24
N PRO A 306 -22.22 -13.51 -14.40
CA PRO A 306 -21.54 -13.04 -15.61
C PRO A 306 -21.97 -11.63 -16.02
N ALA A 307 -23.25 -11.30 -15.88
CA ALA A 307 -23.77 -9.97 -16.20
C ALA A 307 -23.11 -8.86 -15.35
N GLU A 308 -22.91 -9.10 -14.04
CA GLU A 308 -22.18 -8.18 -13.17
C GLU A 308 -20.70 -8.10 -13.54
N GLN A 309 -20.05 -9.22 -13.84
CA GLN A 309 -18.64 -9.26 -14.25
C GLN A 309 -18.39 -8.42 -15.52
N PHE A 310 -19.24 -8.59 -16.54
CA PHE A 310 -19.15 -7.80 -17.77
C PHE A 310 -19.50 -6.33 -17.54
N LYS A 311 -20.53 -6.03 -16.75
CA LYS A 311 -20.87 -4.64 -16.37
C LYS A 311 -19.65 -3.94 -15.75
N TRP A 312 -19.02 -4.55 -14.77
CA TRP A 312 -17.85 -3.98 -14.09
C TRP A 312 -16.64 -3.87 -15.00
N ALA A 313 -16.37 -4.89 -15.82
CA ALA A 313 -15.28 -4.87 -16.79
C ALA A 313 -15.43 -3.70 -17.78
N THR A 314 -16.63 -3.49 -18.32
CA THR A 314 -16.93 -2.39 -19.26
C THR A 314 -16.84 -1.03 -18.55
N GLN A 315 -17.41 -0.89 -17.35
CA GLN A 315 -17.36 0.37 -16.57
C GLN A 315 -15.92 0.78 -16.22
N ILE A 316 -15.10 -0.15 -15.74
CA ILE A 316 -13.69 0.11 -15.42
C ILE A 316 -12.92 0.49 -16.69
N THR A 317 -13.06 -0.30 -17.76
CA THR A 317 -12.34 -0.04 -19.02
C THR A 317 -12.73 1.32 -19.60
N SER A 318 -14.02 1.64 -19.61
CA SER A 318 -14.55 2.94 -20.06
C SER A 318 -14.02 4.10 -19.20
N GLY A 319 -13.93 3.92 -17.88
CA GLY A 319 -13.32 4.89 -16.96
C GLY A 319 -11.84 5.17 -17.27
N VAL A 320 -11.04 4.13 -17.52
CA VAL A 320 -9.62 4.28 -17.87
C VAL A 320 -9.47 5.01 -19.21
N VAL A 321 -10.24 4.63 -20.23
CA VAL A 321 -10.26 5.30 -21.55
C VAL A 321 -10.58 6.78 -21.37
N HIS A 322 -11.67 7.09 -20.68
CA HIS A 322 -12.11 8.47 -20.45
C HIS A 322 -11.06 9.28 -19.71
N TYR A 323 -10.49 8.73 -18.63
CA TYR A 323 -9.48 9.43 -17.84
C TYR A 323 -8.29 9.81 -18.71
N ARG A 324 -7.74 8.86 -19.46
CA ARG A 324 -6.60 9.07 -20.36
C ARG A 324 -6.87 10.15 -21.40
N GLU A 325 -8.01 10.06 -22.09
CA GLU A 325 -8.36 10.97 -23.19
C GLU A 325 -8.70 12.39 -22.73
N THR A 326 -9.15 12.55 -21.49
CA THR A 326 -9.62 13.85 -20.99
C THR A 326 -8.65 14.56 -20.06
N SER A 327 -7.74 13.83 -19.41
CA SER A 327 -6.75 14.39 -18.48
C SER A 327 -5.37 14.58 -19.10
N GLY A 328 -5.07 13.90 -20.21
CA GLY A 328 -3.72 13.90 -20.80
C GLY A 328 -2.66 13.23 -19.91
N THR A 329 -3.09 12.42 -18.94
CA THR A 329 -2.22 11.62 -18.08
C THR A 329 -2.65 10.15 -18.07
N PHE A 330 -2.04 9.36 -17.19
CA PHE A 330 -2.20 7.91 -17.06
C PHE A 330 -2.71 7.53 -15.68
N TYR A 331 -3.31 6.34 -15.57
CA TYR A 331 -3.76 5.76 -14.31
C TYR A 331 -2.80 4.63 -13.89
N PRO A 332 -1.82 4.90 -13.01
CA PRO A 332 -0.66 4.04 -12.85
C PRO A 332 -0.88 2.80 -11.98
N ASP A 333 -1.96 2.73 -11.20
CA ASP A 333 -2.17 1.71 -10.16
C ASP A 333 -3.56 1.04 -10.30
N LEU A 334 -3.80 0.41 -11.45
CA LEU A 334 -5.07 -0.26 -11.74
C LEU A 334 -5.17 -1.63 -11.08
N ARG A 335 -5.95 -1.69 -10.00
CA ARG A 335 -6.24 -2.89 -9.20
C ARG A 335 -7.62 -2.82 -8.54
N LEU A 336 -8.15 -3.96 -8.09
CA LEU A 336 -9.47 -4.02 -7.44
C LEU A 336 -9.51 -3.34 -6.06
N ASP A 337 -8.36 -3.07 -5.43
CA ASP A 337 -8.26 -2.23 -4.23
C ASP A 337 -8.70 -0.79 -4.52
N ASN A 338 -8.44 -0.31 -5.74
CA ASN A 338 -8.67 1.07 -6.16
C ASN A 338 -9.98 1.22 -6.96
N VAL A 339 -10.89 0.25 -6.82
CA VAL A 339 -12.24 0.29 -7.39
C VAL A 339 -13.25 -0.01 -6.29
N VAL A 340 -14.18 0.90 -6.05
CA VAL A 340 -15.27 0.76 -5.07
C VAL A 340 -16.61 0.58 -5.76
N LEU A 341 -17.62 0.10 -5.02
CA LEU A 341 -18.98 -0.06 -5.55
C LEU A 341 -19.93 1.03 -5.05
N SER A 342 -20.57 1.72 -5.99
CA SER A 342 -21.67 2.65 -5.72
C SER A 342 -22.87 1.96 -5.10
N GLU A 343 -23.87 2.73 -4.62
CA GLU A 343 -25.12 2.16 -4.11
C GLU A 343 -25.84 1.26 -5.14
N ASN A 344 -25.74 1.61 -6.42
CA ASN A 344 -26.28 0.86 -7.55
C ASN A 344 -25.36 -0.27 -8.05
N ARG A 345 -24.29 -0.58 -7.29
CA ARG A 345 -23.25 -1.54 -7.65
C ARG A 345 -22.60 -1.23 -9.00
N ASP A 346 -22.35 0.05 -9.25
CA ASP A 346 -21.49 0.49 -10.35
C ASP A 346 -20.04 0.56 -9.88
N ALA A 347 -19.12 0.21 -10.77
CA ALA A 347 -17.69 0.29 -10.51
C ALA A 347 -17.21 1.74 -10.57
N ILE A 348 -16.62 2.23 -9.47
CA ILE A 348 -16.08 3.58 -9.34
C ILE A 348 -14.58 3.48 -9.08
N MET A 349 -13.76 3.96 -10.02
CA MET A 349 -12.31 4.06 -9.87
C MET A 349 -11.97 5.20 -8.90
N CYS A 350 -11.09 4.93 -7.95
CA CYS A 350 -10.57 5.90 -7.00
C CYS A 350 -9.04 5.84 -6.95
N ASP A 351 -8.42 6.57 -6.01
CA ASP A 351 -6.98 6.51 -5.77
C ASP A 351 -6.15 6.88 -7.00
N PHE A 352 -6.26 8.15 -7.41
CA PHE A 352 -5.50 8.70 -8.54
C PHE A 352 -4.12 9.18 -8.12
N GLU A 353 -3.65 8.75 -6.95
CA GLU A 353 -2.33 9.11 -6.44
C GLU A 353 -1.25 8.40 -7.28
N GLN A 354 -0.29 9.16 -7.78
CA GLN A 354 0.75 8.63 -8.65
C GLN A 354 1.98 8.15 -7.87
N ARG A 355 1.76 7.46 -6.75
CA ARG A 355 2.85 7.04 -5.83
C ARG A 355 3.62 5.84 -6.34
N GLY A 356 3.00 4.99 -7.16
CA GLY A 356 3.60 3.78 -7.71
C GLY A 356 2.59 2.66 -7.83
N VAL A 357 2.97 1.57 -8.49
CA VAL A 357 2.17 0.35 -8.60
C VAL A 357 2.94 -0.79 -7.96
N TRP A 358 2.24 -1.74 -7.37
CA TRP A 358 2.87 -2.95 -6.87
C TRP A 358 3.48 -3.74 -8.03
N CYS A 359 4.71 -4.24 -7.85
CA CYS A 359 5.44 -4.90 -8.92
C CYS A 359 4.69 -6.11 -9.49
N GLU A 360 3.79 -6.71 -8.70
CA GLU A 360 2.93 -7.77 -9.19
C GLU A 360 1.95 -7.31 -10.26
N PHE A 361 1.39 -6.10 -10.15
CA PHE A 361 0.42 -5.52 -11.09
C PHE A 361 1.07 -4.80 -12.26
N ALA A 362 2.25 -4.22 -12.05
CA ALA A 362 2.94 -3.47 -13.08
C ALA A 362 3.24 -4.31 -14.34
N SER A 363 3.27 -3.63 -15.49
CA SER A 363 3.77 -4.20 -16.73
C SER A 363 5.29 -4.48 -16.62
N PRO A 364 5.83 -5.45 -17.37
CA PRO A 364 7.25 -5.78 -17.34
C PRO A 364 8.15 -4.57 -17.67
N GLU A 365 7.72 -3.67 -18.54
CA GLU A 365 8.45 -2.44 -18.87
C GLU A 365 8.46 -1.40 -17.74
N VAL A 366 7.36 -1.27 -16.97
CA VAL A 366 7.33 -0.43 -15.76
C VAL A 366 8.22 -1.05 -14.67
N ASN A 367 8.11 -2.36 -14.47
CA ASN A 367 8.93 -3.09 -13.51
C ASN A 367 10.42 -2.98 -13.80
N ALA A 368 10.82 -3.03 -15.08
CA ALA A 368 12.22 -2.85 -15.45
C ALA A 368 12.78 -1.52 -14.92
N ILE A 369 12.05 -0.41 -15.09
CA ILE A 369 12.46 0.91 -14.60
C ILE A 369 12.37 0.97 -13.07
N GLU A 370 11.33 0.40 -12.47
CA GLU A 370 11.14 0.37 -11.02
C GLU A 370 12.27 -0.38 -10.30
N TYR A 371 12.78 -1.47 -10.88
CA TYR A 371 13.92 -2.18 -10.32
C TYR A 371 15.17 -1.30 -10.28
N ILE A 372 15.45 -0.58 -11.37
CA ILE A 372 16.55 0.38 -11.42
C ILE A 372 16.33 1.51 -10.40
N ARG A 373 15.10 2.02 -10.27
CA ARG A 373 14.74 3.06 -9.30
C ARG A 373 15.02 2.62 -7.87
N ILE A 374 14.58 1.42 -7.49
CA ILE A 374 14.82 0.88 -6.15
C ILE A 374 16.33 0.76 -5.89
N LEU A 375 17.09 0.18 -6.83
CA LEU A 375 18.54 0.01 -6.67
C LEU A 375 19.31 1.35 -6.63
N ALA A 376 18.84 2.36 -7.36
CA ALA A 376 19.44 3.69 -7.37
C ALA A 376 19.16 4.51 -6.09
N THR A 377 18.05 4.21 -5.39
CA THR A 377 17.57 5.04 -4.27
C THR A 377 17.72 4.38 -2.90
N ASP A 378 17.88 3.05 -2.83
CA ASP A 378 18.05 2.35 -1.55
C ASP A 378 19.36 2.76 -0.85
N GLU A 379 19.28 3.01 0.45
CA GLU A 379 20.41 3.46 1.27
C GLU A 379 21.38 2.32 1.63
N ASN A 380 20.93 1.06 1.56
CA ASN A 380 21.71 -0.12 1.93
C ASN A 380 22.49 -0.74 0.75
N MET A 381 22.41 -0.14 -0.43
CA MET A 381 23.12 -0.61 -1.63
C MET A 381 24.62 -0.29 -1.56
N PRO A 382 25.50 -1.18 -2.05
CA PRO A 382 26.92 -0.86 -2.22
C PRO A 382 27.11 0.37 -3.10
N ASP A 383 28.01 1.29 -2.70
CA ASP A 383 28.19 2.59 -3.37
C ASP A 383 28.47 2.46 -4.88
N ASP A 384 29.32 1.50 -5.27
CA ASP A 384 29.68 1.24 -6.68
C ASP A 384 28.48 0.76 -7.51
N ALA A 385 27.67 -0.14 -6.95
CA ALA A 385 26.44 -0.60 -7.59
C ALA A 385 25.39 0.52 -7.63
N LYS A 386 25.25 1.29 -6.54
CA LYS A 386 24.30 2.41 -6.46
C LYS A 386 24.61 3.47 -7.51
N ASP A 387 25.86 3.90 -7.62
CA ASP A 387 26.31 4.90 -8.61
C ASP A 387 26.00 4.43 -10.04
N HIS A 388 26.22 3.16 -10.34
CA HIS A 388 25.86 2.58 -11.64
C HIS A 388 24.36 2.73 -11.96
N TYR A 389 23.49 2.38 -11.01
CA TYR A 389 22.03 2.45 -11.20
C TYR A 389 21.50 3.89 -11.18
N VAL A 390 22.10 4.79 -10.41
CA VAL A 390 21.81 6.23 -10.47
C VAL A 390 22.08 6.77 -11.88
N GLU A 391 23.23 6.45 -12.47
CA GLU A 391 23.56 6.90 -13.83
C GLU A 391 22.63 6.29 -14.89
N LEU A 392 22.22 5.03 -14.74
CA LEU A 392 21.21 4.44 -15.62
C LEU A 392 19.86 5.14 -15.48
N LEU A 393 19.42 5.45 -14.26
CA LEU A 393 18.15 6.12 -14.00
C LEU A 393 18.15 7.56 -14.54
N LYS A 394 19.24 8.33 -14.39
CA LYS A 394 19.38 9.68 -14.97
C LYS A 394 19.23 9.69 -16.49
N ARG A 395 19.70 8.65 -17.19
CA ARG A 395 19.51 8.52 -18.63
C ARG A 395 18.05 8.29 -19.00
N LEU A 396 17.30 7.54 -18.18
CA LEU A 396 15.90 7.22 -18.42
C LEU A 396 14.95 8.36 -18.02
N CYS A 397 15.25 9.01 -16.90
CA CYS A 397 14.47 10.08 -16.31
C CYS A 397 15.44 11.16 -15.77
N PRO A 398 15.82 12.13 -16.60
CA PRO A 398 16.59 13.28 -16.13
C PRO A 398 15.87 13.97 -14.97
N ASP A 399 16.64 14.43 -13.98
CA ASP A 399 16.15 15.14 -12.78
C ASP A 399 15.19 14.34 -11.88
N PHE A 400 15.25 12.99 -11.90
CA PHE A 400 14.40 12.14 -11.06
C PHE A 400 14.54 12.44 -9.56
N GLU A 401 15.72 12.89 -9.12
CA GLU A 401 16.02 13.25 -7.74
C GLU A 401 15.09 14.35 -7.23
N SER A 402 14.72 15.30 -8.10
CA SER A 402 13.80 16.39 -7.76
C SER A 402 12.38 15.90 -7.45
N LEU A 403 11.98 14.77 -8.03
CA LEU A 403 10.69 14.13 -7.80
C LEU A 403 10.73 13.13 -6.65
N GLN A 404 11.87 12.47 -6.44
CA GLN A 404 12.03 11.43 -5.41
C GLN A 404 12.20 12.06 -4.02
N ASP A 405 13.20 12.93 -3.84
CA ASP A 405 13.75 13.27 -2.53
C ASP A 405 12.99 14.38 -1.81
N ARG A 406 12.22 15.18 -2.55
CA ARG A 406 11.46 16.30 -1.99
C ARG A 406 10.12 15.82 -1.45
N GLU A 407 9.81 16.12 -0.20
CA GLU A 407 8.46 15.93 0.35
C GLU A 407 7.52 17.06 -0.07
N GLU A 408 8.06 18.23 -0.43
CA GLU A 408 7.27 19.38 -0.85
C GLU A 408 6.53 19.15 -2.16
N TYR A 409 5.31 19.69 -2.24
CA TYR A 409 4.54 19.71 -3.46
C TYR A 409 5.04 20.82 -4.40
N THR A 410 5.33 20.43 -5.64
CA THR A 410 5.92 21.27 -6.68
C THR A 410 5.04 21.38 -7.93
N ASN A 411 3.86 20.75 -7.91
CA ASN A 411 2.93 20.69 -9.05
C ASN A 411 3.60 20.30 -10.38
N PRO A 412 4.27 19.12 -10.45
CA PRO A 412 4.90 18.67 -11.69
C PRO A 412 3.85 18.45 -12.78
N GLU A 413 4.17 18.87 -14.00
CA GLU A 413 3.27 18.77 -15.17
C GLU A 413 2.90 17.31 -15.48
N ARG A 414 3.87 16.41 -15.38
CA ARG A 414 3.73 14.97 -15.70
C ARG A 414 3.51 14.09 -14.46
N GLY A 415 3.31 14.72 -13.31
CA GLY A 415 3.13 14.04 -12.04
C GLY A 415 4.42 13.46 -11.43
N TYR A 416 4.26 12.57 -10.46
CA TYR A 416 5.37 12.13 -9.58
C TYR A 416 5.86 10.70 -9.85
N ASN A 417 5.19 9.94 -10.72
CA ASN A 417 5.59 8.55 -10.98
C ASN A 417 6.77 8.50 -11.97
N ILE A 418 7.98 8.37 -11.44
CA ILE A 418 9.24 8.34 -12.19
C ILE A 418 9.22 7.25 -13.28
N CYS A 419 8.74 6.05 -12.94
CA CYS A 419 8.73 4.92 -13.85
C CYS A 419 7.85 5.17 -15.08
N TRP A 420 6.69 5.79 -14.87
CA TRP A 420 5.78 6.16 -15.95
C TRP A 420 6.25 7.38 -16.75
N TRP A 421 7.00 8.29 -16.12
CA TRP A 421 7.61 9.42 -16.83
C TRP A 421 8.67 8.95 -17.84
N GLY A 422 9.40 7.87 -17.52
CA GLY A 422 10.34 7.23 -18.44
C GLY A 422 9.70 6.58 -19.68
N LEU A 423 8.37 6.50 -19.76
CA LEU A 423 7.60 5.88 -20.85
C LEU A 423 7.02 6.92 -21.81
N SER A 424 6.96 6.59 -23.10
CA SER A 424 6.17 7.34 -24.08
C SER A 424 4.67 7.17 -23.82
N PRO A 425 3.79 8.06 -24.33
CA PRO A 425 2.35 7.92 -24.15
C PRO A 425 1.83 6.53 -24.58
N GLN A 426 2.33 5.97 -25.69
CA GLN A 426 1.89 4.65 -26.15
C GLN A 426 2.42 3.50 -25.27
N GLU A 427 3.63 3.62 -24.70
CA GLU A 427 4.14 2.69 -23.68
C GLU A 427 3.30 2.73 -22.39
N GLN A 428 2.84 3.93 -21.98
CA GLN A 428 1.93 4.11 -20.85
C GLN A 428 0.60 3.40 -21.10
N GLU A 429 -0.02 3.58 -22.28
CA GLU A 429 -1.28 2.90 -22.60
C GLU A 429 -1.12 1.38 -22.60
N SER A 430 -0.05 0.89 -23.22
CA SER A 430 0.28 -0.53 -23.24
C SER A 430 0.42 -1.08 -21.81
N SER A 431 0.94 -0.28 -20.88
CA SER A 431 1.04 -0.63 -19.46
C SER A 431 -0.31 -0.60 -18.73
N GLU A 432 -1.17 0.37 -19.03
CA GLU A 432 -2.56 0.40 -18.53
C GLU A 432 -3.35 -0.83 -18.99
N VAL A 433 -3.19 -1.22 -20.26
CA VAL A 433 -3.82 -2.43 -20.83
C VAL A 433 -3.33 -3.70 -20.14
N TYR A 434 -2.04 -3.77 -19.80
CA TYR A 434 -1.50 -4.91 -19.05
C TYR A 434 -2.17 -5.03 -17.68
N MET A 435 -2.23 -3.94 -16.91
CA MET A 435 -2.89 -3.93 -15.60
C MET A 435 -4.38 -4.25 -15.73
N LEU A 436 -5.06 -3.69 -16.74
CA LEU A 436 -6.46 -3.96 -17.03
C LEU A 436 -6.68 -5.46 -17.30
N GLY A 437 -5.81 -6.11 -18.08
CA GLY A 437 -5.87 -7.55 -18.30
C GLY A 437 -5.85 -8.35 -17.00
N ARG A 438 -5.05 -7.93 -16.01
CA ARG A 438 -5.00 -8.57 -14.68
C ARG A 438 -6.25 -8.29 -13.85
N VAL A 439 -6.81 -7.08 -13.94
CA VAL A 439 -8.10 -6.76 -13.32
C VAL A 439 -9.23 -7.59 -13.92
N LEU A 440 -9.28 -7.73 -15.24
CA LEU A 440 -10.24 -8.59 -15.93
C LEU A 440 -10.11 -10.04 -15.46
N TRP A 441 -8.90 -10.57 -15.36
CA TRP A 441 -8.69 -11.90 -14.78
C TRP A 441 -9.28 -12.02 -13.36
N CYS A 442 -9.03 -11.02 -12.50
CA CYS A 442 -9.54 -11.02 -11.13
C CYS A 442 -11.08 -11.05 -11.09
N LEU A 443 -11.74 -10.22 -11.91
CA LEU A 443 -13.19 -10.18 -12.00
C LEU A 443 -13.78 -11.53 -12.42
N PHE A 444 -13.19 -12.19 -13.42
CA PHE A 444 -13.75 -13.38 -14.04
C PHE A 444 -13.36 -14.71 -13.35
N GLU A 445 -12.23 -14.74 -12.65
CA GLU A 445 -11.88 -15.85 -11.75
C GLU A 445 -12.47 -15.68 -10.34
N GLY A 446 -13.03 -14.50 -10.03
CA GLY A 446 -13.60 -14.21 -8.72
C GLY A 446 -12.54 -14.05 -7.63
N ALA A 447 -11.41 -13.45 -7.97
CA ALA A 447 -10.26 -13.23 -7.11
C ALA A 447 -10.12 -11.74 -6.75
N GLY A 448 -9.61 -11.43 -5.55
CA GLY A 448 -9.41 -10.06 -5.09
C GLY A 448 -8.08 -9.48 -5.58
N ALA A 449 -7.13 -10.36 -5.83
CA ALA A 449 -5.83 -10.06 -6.40
C ALA A 449 -5.37 -11.24 -7.27
N PRO A 450 -4.47 -10.98 -8.22
CA PRO A 450 -3.97 -11.99 -9.15
C PRO A 450 -2.88 -12.92 -8.59
N GLN A 451 -2.40 -12.67 -7.37
CA GLN A 451 -1.59 -13.58 -6.57
C GLN A 451 -2.31 -13.92 -5.26
N GLN A 452 -2.20 -15.15 -4.77
CA GLN A 452 -2.92 -15.65 -3.59
C GLN A 452 -2.50 -14.96 -2.31
N ALA A 453 -1.19 -14.81 -2.13
CA ALA A 453 -0.60 -14.23 -0.94
C ALA A 453 0.57 -13.32 -1.34
N SER A 454 0.32 -12.01 -1.39
CA SER A 454 1.43 -11.07 -1.34
C SER A 454 2.17 -11.24 0.00
N ILE A 455 3.48 -11.06 -0.03
CA ILE A 455 4.32 -11.32 1.14
C ILE A 455 4.00 -10.31 2.26
N TRP A 456 3.70 -9.07 1.91
CA TRP A 456 3.39 -7.97 2.84
C TRP A 456 1.90 -7.79 3.13
N GLN A 457 1.03 -8.57 2.50
CA GLN A 457 -0.41 -8.45 2.69
C GLN A 457 -1.15 -9.78 2.57
N SER A 458 -2.04 -10.00 3.53
CA SER A 458 -3.03 -11.07 3.52
C SER A 458 -4.41 -10.49 3.27
N TYR A 459 -5.15 -11.10 2.36
CA TYR A 459 -6.53 -10.74 2.09
C TYR A 459 -7.48 -11.51 3.01
N ARG A 460 -8.70 -10.99 3.20
CA ARG A 460 -9.74 -11.69 3.97
C ARG A 460 -10.11 -13.04 3.34
N ARG A 461 -10.01 -13.13 2.01
CA ARG A 461 -10.28 -14.32 1.21
C ARG A 461 -9.19 -14.43 0.16
N GLU A 462 -8.16 -15.21 0.45
CA GLU A 462 -7.12 -15.54 -0.52
C GLU A 462 -7.71 -16.48 -1.58
N ALA A 463 -7.38 -16.25 -2.85
CA ALA A 463 -7.85 -17.09 -3.94
C ALA A 463 -7.23 -18.50 -3.85
N HIS A 464 -7.80 -19.46 -4.55
CA HIS A 464 -7.23 -20.82 -4.71
C HIS A 464 -6.53 -20.99 -6.07
N ILE A 465 -6.51 -19.93 -6.87
CA ILE A 465 -5.91 -19.85 -8.20
C ILE A 465 -5.03 -18.61 -8.27
N GLU A 466 -3.95 -18.65 -9.04
CA GLU A 466 -3.09 -17.51 -9.35
C GLU A 466 -3.08 -17.23 -10.84
N PHE A 467 -2.90 -15.98 -11.20
CA PHE A 467 -2.62 -15.61 -12.59
C PHE A 467 -1.26 -16.22 -13.01
N PRO A 468 -1.14 -16.87 -14.17
CA PRO A 468 -2.03 -16.81 -15.34
C PRO A 468 -2.99 -17.99 -15.50
N ASP A 469 -3.20 -18.81 -14.48
CA ASP A 469 -4.08 -19.96 -14.59
C ASP A 469 -5.55 -19.54 -14.66
N TYR A 470 -6.38 -20.31 -15.35
CA TYR A 470 -7.81 -20.03 -15.52
C TYR A 470 -8.65 -21.24 -15.15
N LEU A 471 -9.67 -21.04 -14.33
CA LEU A 471 -10.68 -22.06 -14.03
C LEU A 471 -12.04 -21.66 -14.63
N ARG A 472 -12.44 -20.40 -14.50
CA ARG A 472 -13.82 -19.94 -14.74
C ARG A 472 -13.98 -19.08 -15.99
N THR A 473 -12.95 -18.33 -16.35
CA THR A 473 -13.01 -17.34 -17.45
C THR A 473 -13.43 -18.01 -18.78
N PRO A 474 -14.35 -17.46 -19.57
CA PRO A 474 -14.71 -18.00 -20.89
C PRO A 474 -13.56 -17.95 -21.91
N PRO A 475 -13.44 -18.90 -22.86
CA PRO A 475 -12.29 -18.98 -23.78
C PRO A 475 -11.99 -17.71 -24.58
N LYS A 476 -13.02 -17.02 -25.11
CA LYS A 476 -12.82 -15.77 -25.85
C LYS A 476 -12.24 -14.66 -24.96
N LEU A 477 -12.66 -14.62 -23.71
CA LEU A 477 -12.15 -13.66 -22.73
C LEU A 477 -10.74 -14.01 -22.25
N ARG A 478 -10.42 -15.30 -22.08
CA ARG A 478 -9.03 -15.76 -21.84
C ARG A 478 -8.09 -15.24 -22.93
N ALA A 479 -8.48 -15.37 -24.19
CA ALA A 479 -7.69 -14.89 -25.33
C ALA A 479 -7.50 -13.36 -25.32
N LEU A 480 -8.51 -12.59 -24.87
CA LEU A 480 -8.38 -11.14 -24.68
C LEU A 480 -7.41 -10.82 -23.54
N ILE A 481 -7.56 -11.45 -22.37
CA ILE A 481 -6.68 -11.26 -21.21
C ILE A 481 -5.23 -11.62 -21.56
N ASP A 482 -5.00 -12.73 -22.26
CA ASP A 482 -3.68 -13.16 -22.69
C ASP A 482 -3.03 -12.15 -23.65
N ARG A 483 -3.82 -11.53 -24.54
CA ARG A 483 -3.35 -10.45 -25.41
C ARG A 483 -3.01 -9.18 -24.62
N CYS A 484 -3.86 -8.78 -23.67
CA CYS A 484 -3.60 -7.64 -22.80
C CYS A 484 -2.34 -7.83 -21.97
N THR A 485 -2.05 -9.06 -21.54
CA THR A 485 -0.91 -9.40 -20.67
C THR A 485 0.31 -9.94 -21.42
N ARG A 486 0.42 -9.69 -22.73
CA ARG A 486 1.61 -10.07 -23.51
C ARG A 486 2.88 -9.45 -22.91
N GLY A 487 3.94 -10.25 -22.87
CA GLY A 487 5.20 -9.90 -22.19
C GLY A 487 5.25 -10.28 -20.72
N ARG A 488 4.16 -10.83 -20.13
CA ARG A 488 4.13 -11.28 -18.73
C ARG A 488 5.35 -12.12 -18.37
N ARG A 489 5.89 -11.87 -17.17
CA ARG A 489 7.03 -12.58 -16.61
C ARG A 489 6.62 -13.37 -15.38
N ALA A 490 7.40 -14.39 -15.03
CA ALA A 490 7.23 -15.09 -13.77
C ALA A 490 7.54 -14.13 -12.62
N THR A 491 6.75 -14.19 -11.54
CA THR A 491 6.97 -13.39 -10.33
C THR A 491 7.76 -14.19 -9.30
N LEU A 492 8.26 -13.54 -8.25
CA LEU A 492 8.95 -14.19 -7.14
C LEU A 492 8.09 -15.29 -6.49
N ASN A 493 6.76 -15.09 -6.45
CA ASN A 493 5.78 -16.04 -5.92
C ASN A 493 5.79 -17.40 -6.64
N SER A 494 6.30 -17.48 -7.87
CA SER A 494 6.53 -18.76 -8.54
C SER A 494 7.57 -19.66 -7.85
N ARG A 495 8.36 -19.10 -6.93
CA ARG A 495 9.41 -19.79 -6.18
C ARG A 495 9.23 -19.71 -4.68
N ILE A 496 8.90 -18.53 -4.16
CA ILE A 496 8.85 -18.22 -2.74
C ILE A 496 7.49 -17.62 -2.43
N VAL A 497 6.75 -18.25 -1.53
CA VAL A 497 5.40 -17.83 -1.12
C VAL A 497 5.34 -17.63 0.39
N ARG A 498 4.39 -16.80 0.81
CA ARG A 498 4.00 -16.71 2.22
C ARG A 498 3.03 -17.86 2.54
N LYS A 499 3.37 -18.71 3.50
CA LYS A 499 2.49 -19.73 4.11
C LYS A 499 2.20 -19.32 5.56
N GLY A 500 1.04 -18.73 5.80
CA GLY A 500 0.72 -18.12 7.10
C GLY A 500 1.64 -16.93 7.38
N SER A 501 2.38 -16.98 8.49
CA SER A 501 3.34 -15.95 8.92
C SER A 501 4.80 -16.33 8.66
N LYS A 502 5.03 -17.27 7.72
CA LYS A 502 6.36 -17.73 7.33
C LYS A 502 6.53 -17.70 5.81
N MET A 503 7.77 -17.48 5.38
CA MET A 503 8.19 -17.67 4.00
C MET A 503 8.61 -19.12 3.75
N ALA A 504 8.14 -19.69 2.63
CA ALA A 504 8.41 -21.06 2.22
C ALA A 504 8.54 -21.16 0.69
N PHE A 505 9.15 -22.25 0.20
CA PHE A 505 9.12 -22.55 -1.23
C PHE A 505 7.74 -23.05 -1.67
N THR A 506 7.33 -22.69 -2.89
CA THR A 506 6.02 -23.05 -3.46
C THR A 506 5.78 -24.57 -3.46
N ASN A 507 6.82 -25.37 -3.75
CA ASN A 507 6.76 -26.84 -3.83
C ASN A 507 7.43 -27.56 -2.65
N ALA A 508 7.61 -26.91 -1.49
CA ALA A 508 8.12 -27.62 -0.32
C ALA A 508 7.06 -28.62 0.19
N GLU A 509 7.24 -29.90 -0.10
CA GLU A 509 6.65 -30.98 0.69
C GLU A 509 7.31 -30.99 2.08
N ASN A 510 6.56 -31.40 3.11
CA ASN A 510 7.00 -31.41 4.50
C ASN A 510 8.35 -32.13 4.65
N GLY A 511 9.46 -31.39 4.71
CA GLY A 511 10.81 -31.94 4.85
C GLY A 511 11.94 -31.28 4.06
N ASP A 512 11.70 -30.36 3.11
CA ASP A 512 12.76 -29.72 2.29
C ASP A 512 13.32 -28.40 2.91
N ASP A 513 13.35 -28.31 4.25
CA ASP A 513 13.65 -27.12 5.06
C ASP A 513 15.12 -26.62 5.01
N GLN A 514 15.97 -27.18 4.14
CA GLN A 514 17.40 -26.82 4.07
C GLN A 514 17.80 -25.93 2.87
N LYS A 515 16.87 -25.54 2.00
CA LYS A 515 17.17 -24.56 0.94
C LYS A 515 17.13 -23.14 1.50
N ASP A 516 18.21 -22.39 1.30
CA ASP A 516 18.28 -20.99 1.71
C ASP A 516 17.38 -20.11 0.82
N ILE A 517 16.28 -19.61 1.40
CA ILE A 517 15.32 -18.71 0.77
C ILE A 517 15.99 -17.42 0.31
N LYS A 518 16.94 -16.87 1.07
CA LYS A 518 17.67 -15.63 0.71
C LYS A 518 18.52 -15.88 -0.53
N LYS A 519 19.24 -17.00 -0.58
CA LYS A 519 20.00 -17.39 -1.79
C LYS A 519 19.10 -17.59 -3.02
N ALA A 520 17.93 -18.19 -2.85
CA ALA A 520 16.98 -18.38 -3.94
C ALA A 520 16.39 -17.05 -4.45
N ALA A 521 16.07 -16.13 -3.53
CA ALA A 521 15.62 -14.78 -3.85
C ALA A 521 16.71 -13.99 -4.56
N SER A 522 17.94 -13.99 -4.02
CA SER A 522 19.10 -13.34 -4.64
C SER A 522 19.36 -13.83 -6.06
N ALA A 523 19.32 -15.15 -6.28
CA ALA A 523 19.50 -15.72 -7.61
C ALA A 523 18.36 -15.36 -8.58
N TRP A 524 17.12 -15.24 -8.09
CA TRP A 524 15.99 -14.78 -8.89
C TRP A 524 16.13 -13.30 -9.27
N TRP A 525 16.45 -12.44 -8.30
CA TRP A 525 16.63 -11.01 -8.52
C TRP A 525 17.80 -10.70 -9.45
N LYS A 526 18.93 -11.40 -9.35
CA LYS A 526 20.05 -11.27 -10.31
C LYS A 526 19.58 -11.51 -11.75
N LYS A 527 18.72 -12.51 -11.97
CA LYS A 527 18.18 -12.81 -13.29
C LYS A 527 17.20 -11.72 -13.78
N GLU A 528 16.34 -11.22 -12.90
CA GLU A 528 15.36 -10.19 -13.27
C GLU A 528 16.01 -8.83 -13.50
N ILE A 529 17.02 -8.46 -12.71
CA ILE A 529 17.82 -7.24 -12.89
C ILE A 529 18.59 -7.30 -14.20
N SER A 530 19.29 -8.40 -14.49
CA SER A 530 19.99 -8.59 -15.76
C SER A 530 19.03 -8.49 -16.96
N TRP A 531 17.83 -9.06 -16.86
CA TRP A 531 16.81 -8.88 -17.90
C TRP A 531 16.35 -7.42 -18.04
N ALA A 532 16.16 -6.71 -16.92
CA ALA A 532 15.75 -5.31 -16.94
C ALA A 532 16.83 -4.42 -17.60
N GLU A 533 18.10 -4.64 -17.26
CA GLU A 533 19.24 -3.97 -17.87
C GLU A 533 19.30 -4.21 -19.39
N ASP A 534 19.22 -5.48 -19.81
CA ASP A 534 19.23 -5.86 -21.23
C ASP A 534 18.04 -5.25 -21.99
N PHE A 535 16.84 -5.28 -21.39
CA PHE A 535 15.63 -4.72 -21.97
C PHE A 535 15.74 -3.20 -22.14
N LEU A 536 16.21 -2.50 -21.11
CA LEU A 536 16.36 -1.04 -21.13
C LEU A 536 17.45 -0.60 -22.11
N ALA A 537 18.58 -1.32 -22.17
CA ALA A 537 19.65 -1.06 -23.14
C ALA A 537 19.19 -1.32 -24.58
N MET A 538 18.46 -2.42 -24.82
CA MET A 538 17.84 -2.71 -26.12
C MET A 538 16.87 -1.60 -26.52
N ARG A 539 16.00 -1.17 -25.60
CA ARG A 539 15.05 -0.09 -25.81
C ARG A 539 15.74 1.22 -26.18
N GLU A 540 16.76 1.62 -25.44
CA GLU A 540 17.53 2.83 -25.70
C GLU A 540 18.19 2.80 -27.08
N ARG A 541 18.87 1.70 -27.43
CA ARG A 541 19.49 1.51 -28.75
C ARG A 541 18.47 1.59 -29.87
N MET A 542 17.35 0.87 -29.76
CA MET A 542 16.30 0.88 -30.79
C MET A 542 15.63 2.25 -30.92
N LYS A 543 15.51 3.02 -29.83
CA LYS A 543 15.03 4.40 -29.88
C LYS A 543 16.00 5.30 -30.64
N ALA A 544 17.30 5.18 -30.37
CA ALA A 544 18.33 5.95 -31.08
C ALA A 544 18.39 5.62 -32.59
N GLU A 545 18.13 4.36 -32.96
CA GLU A 545 18.09 3.89 -34.35
C GLU A 545 16.73 4.16 -35.05
N GLY A 546 15.73 4.70 -34.34
CA GLY A 546 14.37 4.92 -34.86
C GLY A 546 13.55 3.65 -35.12
N GLY A 547 14.02 2.50 -34.62
CA GLY A 547 13.38 1.18 -34.78
C GLY A 547 12.49 0.76 -33.62
N TRP A 548 12.42 1.55 -32.54
CA TRP A 548 11.60 1.22 -31.37
C TRP A 548 10.11 1.25 -31.68
N LYS A 549 9.41 0.17 -31.32
CA LYS A 549 7.95 0.13 -31.32
C LYS A 549 7.48 0.39 -29.89
N ASP A 550 6.83 1.52 -29.65
CA ASP A 550 6.34 1.88 -28.32
C ASP A 550 5.38 0.85 -27.74
N ASN A 551 4.61 0.15 -28.59
CA ASN A 551 3.89 -1.05 -28.21
C ASN A 551 4.72 -2.32 -28.49
N TYR A 552 5.84 -2.49 -27.79
CA TYR A 552 6.82 -3.56 -28.03
C TYR A 552 6.21 -4.97 -27.93
N PHE A 553 5.26 -5.16 -27.01
CA PHE A 553 4.59 -6.45 -26.76
C PHE A 553 3.33 -6.68 -27.59
N ASP A 554 2.99 -5.76 -28.51
CA ASP A 554 1.82 -5.87 -29.39
C ASP A 554 0.51 -6.10 -28.60
N ARG A 555 0.30 -5.30 -27.54
CA ARG A 555 -0.95 -5.33 -26.76
C ARG A 555 -2.05 -4.56 -27.50
N PRO A 556 -3.33 -4.90 -27.34
CA PRO A 556 -4.43 -4.09 -27.87
C PRO A 556 -4.43 -2.68 -27.25
N SER A 557 -5.07 -1.71 -27.88
CA SER A 557 -5.36 -0.41 -27.23
C SER A 557 -6.46 -0.55 -26.18
N LEU A 558 -6.61 0.44 -25.29
CA LEU A 558 -7.71 0.43 -24.31
C LEU A 558 -9.09 0.42 -25.00
N ARG A 559 -9.22 1.14 -26.12
CA ARG A 559 -10.44 1.14 -26.95
C ARG A 559 -10.72 -0.23 -27.55
N ASP A 560 -9.71 -0.90 -28.09
CA ASP A 560 -9.87 -2.26 -28.62
C ASP A 560 -10.35 -3.23 -27.52
N VAL A 561 -9.87 -3.08 -26.28
CA VAL A 561 -10.33 -3.90 -25.16
C VAL A 561 -11.79 -3.61 -24.83
N LEU A 562 -12.19 -2.33 -24.77
CA LEU A 562 -13.58 -1.92 -24.52
C LEU A 562 -14.54 -2.50 -25.56
N GLU A 563 -14.24 -2.32 -26.85
CA GLU A 563 -15.07 -2.80 -27.95
C GLU A 563 -15.22 -4.34 -27.93
N GLN A 564 -14.16 -5.06 -27.56
CA GLN A 564 -14.23 -6.52 -27.43
C GLN A 564 -15.06 -6.95 -26.22
N LEU A 565 -14.97 -6.24 -25.09
CA LEU A 565 -15.81 -6.52 -23.92
C LEU A 565 -17.30 -6.31 -24.23
N GLU A 566 -17.65 -5.21 -24.89
CA GLU A 566 -19.02 -4.90 -25.30
C GLU A 566 -19.56 -5.95 -26.29
N LYS A 567 -18.74 -6.38 -27.25
CA LYS A 567 -19.09 -7.45 -28.18
C LYS A 567 -19.34 -8.78 -27.46
N LEU A 568 -18.46 -9.16 -26.53
CA LEU A 568 -18.61 -10.39 -25.76
C LEU A 568 -19.84 -10.33 -24.86
N GLN A 569 -20.15 -9.17 -24.30
CA GLN A 569 -21.35 -8.96 -23.49
C GLN A 569 -22.63 -9.12 -24.30
N ALA A 570 -22.64 -8.65 -25.56
CA ALA A 570 -23.79 -8.78 -26.46
C ALA A 570 -24.03 -10.21 -26.97
N GLU A 571 -23.06 -11.12 -26.79
CA GLU A 571 -23.16 -12.54 -27.15
C GLU A 571 -23.71 -13.42 -26.00
N LEU A 572 -23.88 -12.86 -24.80
CA LEU A 572 -24.50 -13.52 -23.62
C LEU A 572 -26.03 -13.45 -23.70
#